data_AF-F0ZWS9-F1
#
_entry.id   AF-F0ZWS9-F1
#
_cell.length_a   1.000
_cell.length_b   1.000
_cell.length_c   1.000
_cell.angle_alpha   90.00
_cell.angle_beta   90.00
_cell.angle_gamma   90.00
#
_symmetry.space_group_name_H-M   'P 1'
#
loop_
_entity.id
_entity.type
_entity.pdbx_description
1 polymer ?
#
loop_
_entity_poly.entity_id
_entity_poly.type
_entity_poly.pdbx_seq_one_letter_code
_entity_poly.pdbx_strand_id
1 'polypeptide(L)' 'PPAAKSEIEKLKRDKADQTMVDQKIDCAVCKDEFKWGDDFIELPCEHKYHPDCIMPWLEQHNSCPVCRFELKTDDTSY' A
#
# COMPACT_ATOMS: atom_id res chain seq x y z
N PRO A 1 13.75 1.53 -8.63
CA PRO A 1 12.91 2.13 -9.69
C PRO A 1 11.53 2.44 -9.08
N PRO A 2 10.80 3.46 -9.57
CA PRO A 2 9.42 3.72 -9.14
C PRO A 2 8.48 2.61 -9.62
N ALA A 3 7.36 2.40 -8.93
CA ALA A 3 6.31 1.53 -9.46
C ALA A 3 5.70 2.14 -10.72
N ALA A 4 5.30 1.30 -11.67
CA ALA A 4 4.55 1.78 -12.83
C ALA A 4 3.24 2.41 -12.35
N LYS A 5 2.91 3.63 -12.83
CA LYS A 5 1.65 4.30 -12.45
C LYS A 5 0.43 3.42 -12.71
N SER A 6 0.45 2.71 -13.84
CA SER A 6 -0.56 1.73 -14.23
C SER A 6 -0.74 0.59 -13.22
N GLU A 7 0.30 0.21 -12.47
CA GLU A 7 0.20 -0.79 -11.42
C GLU A 7 -0.35 -0.18 -10.13
N ILE A 8 0.07 1.03 -9.78
CA ILE A 8 -0.46 1.78 -8.62
C ILE A 8 -1.98 2.00 -8.76
N GLU A 9 -2.44 2.31 -9.98
CA GLU A 9 -3.87 2.50 -10.28
C GLU A 9 -4.69 1.19 -10.19
N LYS A 10 -4.05 0.03 -10.41
CA LYS A 10 -4.71 -1.28 -10.28
C LYS A 10 -4.72 -1.83 -8.86
N LEU A 11 -3.99 -1.21 -7.93
CA LEU A 11 -3.98 -1.66 -6.53
C LEU A 11 -5.39 -1.58 -5.95
N LYS A 12 -5.73 -2.57 -5.13
CA LYS A 12 -7.03 -2.65 -4.49
C LYS A 12 -7.15 -1.51 -3.48
N ARG A 13 -8.19 -0.69 -3.63
CA ARG A 13 -8.54 0.38 -2.71
C ARG A 13 -9.87 0.06 -2.07
N ASP A 14 -9.90 0.04 -0.75
CA ASP A 14 -11.11 -0.26 0.01
C ASP A 14 -11.11 0.53 1.31
N LYS A 15 -12.17 0.40 2.11
CA LYS A 15 -12.32 1.09 3.38
C LYS A 15 -12.19 0.12 4.53
N ALA A 16 -11.45 0.51 5.56
CA ALA A 16 -11.24 -0.32 6.73
C ALA A 16 -12.59 -0.64 7.39
N ASP A 17 -12.91 -1.93 7.48
CA ASP A 17 -14.13 -2.41 8.11
C ASP A 17 -13.93 -2.66 9.61
N GLN A 18 -15.01 -3.04 10.29
CA GLN A 18 -15.00 -3.28 11.74
C GLN A 18 -14.00 -4.38 12.14
N THR A 19 -13.83 -5.42 11.33
CA THR A 19 -12.87 -6.52 11.58
C THR A 19 -11.44 -5.99 11.62
N MET A 20 -11.10 -5.10 10.69
CA MET A 20 -9.77 -4.53 10.59
C MET A 20 -9.43 -3.64 11.79
N VAL A 21 -10.43 -2.90 12.28
CA VAL A 21 -10.35 -2.09 13.50
C VAL A 21 -10.22 -2.97 14.76
N ASP A 22 -11.04 -4.02 14.88
CA ASP A 22 -10.98 -4.97 16.00
C ASP A 22 -9.64 -5.72 16.05
N GLN A 23 -9.05 -6.02 14.88
CA GLN A 23 -7.72 -6.61 14.77
C GLN A 23 -6.58 -5.62 14.96
N LYS A 24 -6.88 -4.32 15.14
CA LYS A 24 -5.90 -3.25 15.32
C LYS A 24 -4.82 -3.27 14.26
N ILE A 25 -5.22 -3.46 13.01
CA ILE A 25 -4.28 -3.41 11.90
C ILE A 25 -3.69 -1.99 11.85
N ASP A 26 -2.36 -1.91 11.77
CA ASP A 26 -1.63 -0.64 11.64
C ASP A 26 -1.03 -0.47 10.25
N CYS A 27 -0.88 0.80 9.85
CA CYS A 27 -0.12 1.14 8.66
C CYS A 27 1.38 1.13 9.01
N ALA A 28 2.15 0.21 8.43
CA ALA A 28 3.58 0.06 8.74
C ALA A 28 4.46 1.28 8.37
N VAL A 29 3.91 2.28 7.65
CA VAL A 29 4.61 3.52 7.28
C VAL A 29 4.46 4.59 8.36
N CYS A 30 3.23 4.96 8.74
CA CYS A 30 2.98 5.97 9.77
C CYS A 30 2.88 5.39 11.20
N LYS A 31 2.70 4.07 11.32
CA LYS A 31 2.48 3.31 12.55
C LYS A 31 1.19 3.66 13.29
N ASP A 32 0.21 4.22 12.58
CA ASP A 32 -1.14 4.47 13.10
C ASP A 32 -2.08 3.30 12.77
N GLU A 33 -2.99 3.01 13.70
CA GLU A 33 -4.08 2.05 13.54
C GLU A 33 -5.13 2.57 12.54
N PHE A 34 -5.62 1.69 11.67
CA PHE A 34 -6.75 2.02 10.79
C PHE A 34 -8.03 2.16 11.59
N LYS A 35 -8.82 3.20 11.28
CA LYS A 35 -10.14 3.42 11.86
C LYS A 35 -11.24 3.00 10.90
N TRP A 36 -12.44 2.76 11.44
CA TRP A 36 -13.58 2.36 10.62
C TRP A 36 -13.86 3.42 9.55
N GLY A 37 -13.91 3.00 8.29
CA GLY A 37 -14.13 3.86 7.13
C GLY A 37 -12.87 4.52 6.55
N ASP A 38 -11.70 4.36 7.17
CA ASP A 38 -10.44 4.88 6.64
C ASP A 38 -10.12 4.22 5.29
N ASP A 39 -9.66 5.02 4.34
CA ASP A 39 -9.20 4.52 3.05
C ASP A 39 -7.87 3.78 3.21
N PHE A 40 -7.78 2.60 2.62
CA PHE A 40 -6.52 1.86 2.53
C PHE A 40 -6.30 1.34 1.12
N ILE A 41 -5.03 1.13 0.81
CA ILE A 41 -4.57 0.45 -0.40
C ILE A 41 -3.93 -0.86 0.02
N GLU A 42 -4.40 -1.96 -0.56
CA GLU A 42 -3.85 -3.28 -0.39
C GLU A 42 -2.92 -3.61 -1.55
N LEU A 43 -1.67 -3.90 -1.22
CA LEU A 43 -0.70 -4.44 -2.15
C LEU A 43 -1.02 -5.90 -2.49
N PRO A 44 -0.55 -6.43 -3.64
CA PRO A 44 -0.71 -7.85 -3.99
C PRO A 44 -0.04 -8.82 -3.00
N CYS A 45 0.79 -8.32 -2.09
CA CYS A 45 1.36 -9.06 -0.97
C CYS A 45 0.53 -8.96 0.32
N GLU A 46 -0.75 -8.56 0.22
CA GLU A 46 -1.75 -8.44 1.29
C GLU A 46 -1.48 -7.37 2.38
N HIS A 47 -0.39 -6.63 2.25
CA HIS A 47 -0.08 -5.51 3.14
C HIS A 47 -0.92 -4.28 2.80
N LYS A 48 -1.46 -3.64 3.84
CA LYS A 48 -2.43 -2.54 3.74
C LYS A 48 -1.77 -1.25 4.25
N TYR A 49 -1.99 -0.16 3.53
CA TYR A 49 -1.41 1.14 3.84
C TYR A 49 -2.40 2.25 3.58
N HIS A 50 -2.29 3.37 4.31
CA HIS A 50 -3.02 4.58 3.95
C HIS A 50 -2.59 5.04 2.55
N PRO A 51 -3.52 5.52 1.71
CA PRO A 51 -3.19 6.05 0.38
C PRO A 51 -2.13 7.14 0.46
N ASP A 52 -2.27 8.08 1.41
CA ASP A 52 -1.29 9.15 1.65
C ASP A 52 0.10 8.66 2.09
N CYS A 53 0.18 7.46 2.66
CA CYS A 53 1.45 6.87 3.11
C CYS A 53 2.14 6.08 2.00
N ILE A 54 1.39 5.27 1.24
CA ILE A 54 1.97 4.37 0.24
C ILE A 54 2.18 5.01 -1.12
N MET A 55 1.36 6.01 -1.50
CA MET A 55 1.53 6.72 -2.77
C MET A 55 2.93 7.36 -2.91
N PRO A 56 3.42 8.21 -1.98
CA PRO A 56 4.74 8.83 -2.12
C PRO A 56 5.86 7.78 -2.08
N TRP A 57 5.65 6.67 -1.37
CA TRP A 57 6.60 5.55 -1.37
C TRP A 57 6.68 4.88 -2.74
N LEU A 58 5.54 4.58 -3.38
CA LEU A 58 5.49 3.93 -4.70
C LEU A 58 6.01 4.80 -5.84
N GLU A 59 5.97 6.12 -5.68
CA GLU A 59 6.60 7.08 -6.58
C GLU A 59 8.13 7.05 -6.53
N GLN A 60 8.73 6.50 -5.47
CA GLN A 60 10.19 6.39 -5.31
C GLN A 60 10.69 4.94 -5.40
N HIS A 61 9.88 3.99 -4.91
CA HIS A 61 10.22 2.59 -4.73
C HIS A 61 9.08 1.68 -5.20
N ASN A 62 9.37 0.73 -6.09
CA ASN A 62 8.40 -0.26 -6.52
C ASN A 62 8.22 -1.42 -5.53
N SER A 63 8.72 -1.34 -4.30
CA SER A 63 8.74 -2.46 -3.36
C SER A 63 7.88 -2.22 -2.13
N CYS A 64 7.33 -3.28 -1.55
CA CYS A 64 6.57 -3.22 -0.31
C CYS A 64 7.49 -2.87 0.90
N PRO A 65 7.15 -1.88 1.74
CA PRO A 65 7.94 -1.52 2.92
C PRO A 65 8.19 -2.66 3.91
N VAL A 66 7.26 -3.62 4.02
CA VAL A 66 7.33 -4.70 5.00
C VAL A 66 8.04 -5.94 4.45
N CYS A 67 7.57 -6.47 3.31
CA CYS A 67 8.06 -7.74 2.77
C CYS A 67 8.96 -7.61 1.53
N ARG A 68 9.21 -6.39 1.06
CA ARG A 68 9.99 -6.08 -0.15
C ARG A 68 9.45 -6.70 -1.44
N PHE A 69 8.18 -7.11 -1.45
CA PHE A 69 7.52 -7.55 -2.69
C PHE A 69 7.57 -6.45 -3.74
N GLU A 70 8.06 -6.77 -4.94
CA GLU A 70 8.25 -5.81 -6.02
C GLU A 70 7.03 -5.78 -6.95
N LEU A 71 6.45 -4.59 -7.09
CA LEU A 71 5.49 -4.25 -8.12
C LEU A 71 6.22 -4.08 -9.45
N LYS A 72 5.50 -4.29 -10.56
CA LYS A 72 6.07 -4.03 -11.88
C LYS A 72 6.40 -2.55 -12.03
N THR A 73 7.56 -2.29 -12.62
CA THR A 73 8.02 -0.95 -12.99
C THR A 73 7.93 -0.79 -14.51
N ASP A 74 7.74 0.45 -14.95
CA ASP A 74 7.78 0.82 -16.38
C ASP A 74 9.23 0.99 -16.87
N ASP A 75 10.18 0.99 -15.94
CA ASP A 75 11.60 1.00 -16.24
C ASP A 75 12.01 -0.38 -16.79
N THR A 76 12.04 -0.47 -18.11
CA THR A 76 12.44 -1.68 -18.85
C THR A 76 13.96 -1.95 -18.80
N SER A 77 14.72 -1.13 -18.08
CA SER A 77 16.19 -1.17 -18.02
C SER A 77 16.73 -1.54 -16.63
N TYR A 78 15.89 -2.07 -15.74
CA TYR A 78 16.34 -2.63 -14.45
C TYR A 78 16.99 -4.00 -14.61
#